data_AF-A0A8S8Y9A5-F1
#
_entry.id   AF-A0A8S8Y9A5-F1
#
_cell.length_a   1.000
_cell.length_b   1.000
_cell.length_c   1.000
_cell.angle_alpha   90.00
_cell.angle_beta   90.00
_cell.angle_gamma   90.00
#
_symmetry.space_group_name_H-M   'P 1'
#
loop_
_entity.id
_entity.type
_entity.pdbx_description
1 polymer ?
#
loop_
_entity_poly.entity_id
_entity_poly.type
_entity_poly.pdbx_seq_one_letter_code
_entity_poly.pdbx_strand_id
1 'polypeptide(L)'
;MHGEPAQTCPWKAAREAVSGADVFVGDYNHLFDDGVRESSLKAMDLSLEDIIIIVDEAHNLPDRIRMTLEKRLTRTMIRNTQIELEEYAGVLAQAMKAPGGEALSLTHGLATWAFDVVKASRTGFDALFGSCMRGLAGNEEEAEVKTDDVLNVFHRACDVVEGKAGQQQLDAPTSTHPEVDVAVRIHQLRDVLASVDVDLEAGDDGNPMEPNAHRVAEILDCLIKFGSTPALTMIYDTKGKDGRITTHLLDPGLVSKPVFEQSGGALLMSGTLYPPSMYANILALPPARTTSVAYPRRLLPCGGPCWLQRTSRQIHRTKPAKHASHPCPHPSPHRCLTRQRGGVRTVLRHAQRSGA
;
A
#
# COMPACT_ATOMS: atom_id res chain seq x y z
N MET A 1 -23.19 1.26 24.61
CA MET A 1 -23.03 0.87 23.19
C MET A 1 -21.59 1.11 22.74
N HIS A 2 -20.63 0.47 23.41
CA HIS A 2 -19.23 0.40 23.00
C HIS A 2 -18.71 -0.97 23.45
N GLY A 3 -18.12 -1.74 22.54
CA GLY A 3 -17.24 -2.87 22.90
C GLY A 3 -17.87 -4.12 23.50
N GLU A 4 -19.17 -4.38 23.31
CA GLU A 4 -19.67 -5.73 23.65
C GLU A 4 -19.25 -6.74 22.58
N PRO A 5 -18.77 -7.94 22.98
CA PRO A 5 -18.40 -8.99 22.05
C PRO A 5 -19.62 -9.40 21.22
N ALA A 6 -19.68 -8.92 19.99
CA ALA A 6 -20.65 -9.34 18.99
C ALA A 6 -20.03 -10.47 18.16
N GLN A 7 -20.86 -11.39 17.63
CA GLN A 7 -20.41 -12.43 16.70
C GLN A 7 -19.99 -11.90 15.32
N THR A 8 -19.89 -10.58 15.16
CA THR A 8 -19.61 -9.92 13.89
C THR A 8 -18.35 -9.09 14.03
N CYS A 9 -17.35 -9.37 13.22
CA CYS A 9 -16.13 -8.58 13.15
C CYS A 9 -16.46 -7.14 12.72
N PRO A 10 -16.20 -6.10 13.56
CA PRO A 10 -16.53 -4.72 13.24
C PRO A 10 -15.87 -4.22 11.96
N TRP A 11 -14.62 -4.63 11.73
CA TRP A 11 -13.85 -4.25 10.53
C TRP A 11 -14.50 -4.80 9.25
N LYS A 12 -14.91 -6.07 9.26
CA LYS A 12 -15.57 -6.71 8.11
C LYS A 12 -16.94 -6.08 7.86
N ALA A 13 -17.73 -5.90 8.91
CA ALA A 13 -19.05 -5.28 8.83
C ALA A 13 -18.97 -3.84 8.28
N ALA A 14 -17.98 -3.06 8.72
CA ALA A 14 -17.75 -1.71 8.21
C ALA A 14 -17.39 -1.72 6.72
N ARG A 15 -16.45 -2.57 6.28
CA ARG A 15 -16.05 -2.66 4.86
C ARG A 15 -17.20 -3.05 3.94
N GLU A 16 -18.03 -4.02 4.34
CA GLU A 16 -19.19 -4.44 3.54
C GLU A 16 -20.25 -3.33 3.44
N ALA A 17 -20.42 -2.52 4.49
CA ALA A 17 -21.39 -1.42 4.52
C ALA A 17 -21.03 -0.23 3.62
N VAL A 18 -19.75 -0.06 3.26
CA VAL A 18 -19.27 1.11 2.48
C VAL A 18 -19.93 1.19 1.10
N SER A 19 -20.17 0.06 0.45
CA SER A 19 -20.80 0.01 -0.88
C SER A 19 -22.18 0.68 -0.93
N GLY A 20 -22.88 0.77 0.20
CA GLY A 20 -24.17 1.44 0.35
C GLY A 20 -24.11 2.81 1.03
N ALA A 21 -22.92 3.32 1.34
CA ALA A 21 -22.73 4.58 2.07
C ALA A 21 -22.38 5.74 1.12
N ASP A 22 -22.93 6.92 1.39
CA ASP A 22 -22.58 8.16 0.67
C ASP A 22 -21.26 8.78 1.19
N VAL A 23 -20.88 8.46 2.42
CA VAL A 23 -19.69 9.02 3.10
C VAL A 23 -18.96 7.90 3.83
N PHE A 24 -17.66 7.78 3.53
CA PHE A 24 -16.73 6.91 4.23
C PHE A 24 -15.69 7.77 4.97
N VAL A 25 -15.42 7.43 6.22
CA VAL A 25 -14.37 8.05 7.03
C VAL A 25 -13.37 6.96 7.39
N GLY A 26 -12.10 7.17 7.03
CA GLY A 26 -11.04 6.21 7.25
C GLY A 26 -9.67 6.89 7.34
N ASP A 27 -8.67 6.08 7.64
CA ASP A 27 -7.28 6.51 7.69
C ASP A 27 -6.70 6.82 6.30
N TYR A 28 -5.66 7.65 6.24
CA TYR A 28 -4.94 7.99 4.99
C TYR A 28 -4.45 6.77 4.24
N ASN A 29 -4.03 5.72 4.94
CA ASN A 29 -3.45 4.51 4.34
C ASN A 29 -4.42 3.81 3.37
N HIS A 30 -5.75 3.95 3.54
CA HIS A 30 -6.71 3.39 2.58
C HIS A 30 -6.62 4.01 1.17
N LEU A 31 -5.99 5.17 1.03
CA LEU A 31 -5.82 5.87 -0.24
C LEU A 31 -4.35 6.08 -0.61
N PHE A 32 -3.47 6.30 0.36
CA PHE A 32 -2.08 6.70 0.09
C PHE A 32 -1.04 5.61 0.40
N ASP A 33 -1.47 4.40 0.74
CA ASP A 33 -0.63 3.20 0.68
C ASP A 33 -1.12 2.36 -0.52
N ASP A 34 -0.25 2.02 -1.45
CA ASP A 34 -0.65 1.32 -2.68
C ASP A 34 -1.24 -0.07 -2.39
N GLY A 35 -0.61 -0.85 -1.51
CA GLY A 35 -1.06 -2.21 -1.16
C GLY A 35 -2.37 -2.19 -0.38
N VAL A 36 -2.51 -1.25 0.56
CA VAL A 36 -3.75 -1.09 1.32
C VAL A 36 -4.86 -0.50 0.43
N ARG A 37 -4.55 0.42 -0.48
CA ARG A 37 -5.53 1.05 -1.37
C ARG A 37 -6.21 0.04 -2.28
N GLU A 38 -5.44 -0.79 -2.98
CA GLU A 38 -6.00 -1.78 -3.90
C GLU A 38 -6.93 -2.76 -3.19
N SER A 39 -6.49 -3.30 -2.05
CA SER A 39 -7.30 -4.22 -1.25
C SER A 39 -8.53 -3.54 -0.65
N SER A 40 -8.40 -2.29 -0.17
CA SER A 40 -9.49 -1.53 0.44
C SER A 40 -10.55 -1.17 -0.59
N LEU A 41 -10.17 -0.49 -1.66
CA LEU A 41 -11.10 -0.04 -2.70
C LEU A 41 -11.83 -1.21 -3.36
N LYS A 42 -11.12 -2.30 -3.66
CA LYS A 42 -11.72 -3.52 -4.22
C LYS A 42 -12.79 -4.13 -3.30
N ALA A 43 -12.51 -4.23 -2.00
CA ALA A 43 -13.48 -4.79 -1.06
C ALA A 43 -14.66 -3.85 -0.79
N MET A 44 -14.48 -2.55 -0.97
CA MET A 44 -15.53 -1.54 -0.84
C MET A 44 -16.33 -1.35 -2.14
N ASP A 45 -15.92 -2.01 -3.25
CA ASP A 45 -16.45 -1.84 -4.61
C ASP A 45 -16.42 -0.36 -5.05
N LEU A 46 -15.30 0.32 -4.77
CA LEU A 46 -15.09 1.73 -5.09
C LEU A 46 -14.00 1.92 -6.14
N SER A 47 -14.17 2.93 -6.97
CA SER A 47 -13.15 3.44 -7.89
C SER A 47 -12.67 4.81 -7.41
N LEU A 48 -11.41 5.18 -7.67
CA LEU A 48 -10.93 6.53 -7.35
C LEU A 48 -11.73 7.60 -8.12
N GLU A 49 -12.09 7.32 -9.37
CA GLU A 49 -12.79 8.29 -10.23
C GLU A 49 -14.18 8.68 -9.73
N ASP A 50 -14.82 7.82 -8.93
CA ASP A 50 -16.16 8.06 -8.37
C ASP A 50 -16.13 8.68 -6.97
N ILE A 51 -14.94 8.92 -6.38
CA ILE A 51 -14.82 9.49 -5.01
C ILE A 51 -14.33 10.94 -5.01
N ILE A 52 -14.87 11.72 -4.06
CA ILE A 52 -14.32 13.02 -3.67
C ILE A 52 -13.58 12.85 -2.37
N ILE A 53 -12.28 13.13 -2.37
CA ILE A 53 -11.41 12.96 -1.19
C ILE A 53 -11.49 14.22 -0.33
N ILE A 54 -11.72 14.06 0.97
CA ILE A 54 -11.61 15.15 1.94
C ILE A 54 -10.49 14.78 2.93
N VAL A 55 -9.39 15.53 2.90
CA VAL A 55 -8.26 15.37 3.81
C VAL A 55 -8.40 16.40 4.91
N ASP A 56 -8.74 15.97 6.12
CA ASP A 56 -8.67 16.83 7.30
C ASP A 56 -7.23 16.89 7.83
N GLU A 57 -6.85 17.97 8.51
CA GLU A 57 -5.48 18.22 8.95
C GLU A 57 -4.38 17.86 7.93
N ALA A 58 -4.61 18.26 6.68
CA ALA A 58 -3.78 17.93 5.51
C ALA A 58 -2.30 18.34 5.62
N HIS A 59 -1.93 19.14 6.63
CA HIS A 59 -0.53 19.46 6.91
C HIS A 59 0.27 18.22 7.32
N ASN A 60 -0.40 17.19 7.88
CA ASN A 60 0.23 15.93 8.28
C ASN A 60 0.39 14.94 7.11
N LEU A 61 -0.33 15.14 6.01
CA LEU A 61 -0.39 14.15 4.93
C LEU A 61 0.99 13.87 4.31
N PRO A 62 1.85 14.86 3.99
CA PRO A 62 3.16 14.59 3.42
C PRO A 62 4.01 13.64 4.28
N ASP A 63 4.11 13.92 5.58
CA ASP A 63 4.90 13.12 6.49
C ASP A 63 4.30 11.72 6.69
N ARG A 64 2.97 11.62 6.73
CA ARG A 64 2.28 10.32 6.77
C ARG A 64 2.62 9.45 5.57
N ILE A 65 2.58 10.01 4.36
CA ILE A 65 2.94 9.28 3.13
C ILE A 65 4.41 8.82 3.18
N ARG A 66 5.32 9.69 3.60
CA ARG A 66 6.74 9.35 3.73
C ARG A 66 6.97 8.21 4.71
N MET A 67 6.32 8.25 5.87
CA MET A 67 6.44 7.21 6.90
C MET A 67 5.89 5.85 6.42
N THR A 68 4.79 5.84 5.67
CA THR A 68 4.21 4.61 5.10
C THR A 68 5.17 3.91 4.12
N LEU A 69 5.97 4.70 3.41
CA LEU A 69 6.95 4.21 2.44
C LEU A 69 8.32 3.89 3.07
N GLU A 70 8.49 4.18 4.35
CA GLU A 70 9.70 3.81 5.08
C GLU A 70 9.69 2.31 5.38
N LYS A 71 10.48 1.56 4.62
CA LYS A 71 10.64 0.12 4.79
C LYS A 71 12.00 -0.20 5.40
N ARG A 72 12.04 -1.18 6.30
CA ARG A 72 13.22 -1.58 7.06
C ARG A 72 13.72 -2.95 6.65
N LEU A 73 14.96 -3.03 6.19
CA LEU A 73 15.68 -4.26 5.86
C LEU A 73 16.66 -4.64 6.98
N THR A 74 16.68 -5.91 7.36
CA THR A 74 17.65 -6.46 8.32
C THR A 74 18.16 -7.83 7.90
N ARG A 75 19.31 -8.25 8.42
CA ARG A 75 19.85 -9.61 8.21
C ARG A 75 18.86 -10.68 8.67
N THR A 76 18.21 -10.47 9.81
CA THR A 76 17.19 -11.38 10.36
C THR A 76 15.99 -11.49 9.44
N MET A 77 15.55 -10.39 8.82
CA MET A 77 14.45 -10.41 7.84
C MET A 77 14.78 -11.29 6.64
N ILE A 78 15.99 -11.19 6.07
CA ILE A 78 16.42 -12.06 4.96
C ILE A 78 16.46 -13.53 5.39
N ARG A 79 16.99 -13.82 6.58
CA ARG A 79 17.02 -15.18 7.14
C ARG A 79 15.61 -15.74 7.35
N ASN A 80 14.69 -14.96 7.89
CA ASN A 80 13.32 -15.39 8.13
C ASN A 80 12.57 -15.59 6.80
N THR A 81 12.78 -14.70 5.82
CA THR A 81 12.26 -14.85 4.45
C THR A 81 12.71 -16.16 3.81
N GLN A 82 13.96 -16.58 4.04
CA GLN A 82 14.46 -17.88 3.58
C GLN A 82 13.65 -19.05 4.17
N ILE A 83 13.32 -18.99 5.47
CA ILE A 83 12.56 -20.05 6.16
C ILE A 83 11.11 -20.07 5.66
N GLU A 84 10.49 -18.90 5.53
CA GLU A 84 9.12 -18.78 5.00
C GLU A 84 9.01 -19.33 3.56
N LEU A 85 10.01 -19.07 2.71
CA LEU A 85 10.07 -19.65 1.37
C LEU A 85 10.26 -21.18 1.36
N GLU A 86 11.04 -21.72 2.29
CA GLU A 86 11.24 -23.17 2.45
C GLU A 86 9.92 -23.87 2.81
N GLU A 87 9.19 -23.29 3.76
CA GLU A 87 7.87 -23.76 4.17
C GLU A 87 6.87 -23.67 3.00
N TYR A 88 6.79 -22.51 2.34
CA TYR A 88 5.90 -22.29 1.20
C TYR A 88 6.17 -23.26 0.04
N ALA A 89 7.45 -23.48 -0.31
CA ALA A 89 7.82 -24.47 -1.31
C ALA A 89 7.42 -25.90 -0.88
N GLY A 90 7.56 -26.24 0.40
CA GLY A 90 7.11 -27.51 0.96
C GLY A 90 5.59 -27.72 0.84
N VAL A 91 4.80 -26.69 1.14
CA VAL A 91 3.33 -26.70 0.97
C VAL A 91 2.96 -26.91 -0.50
N LEU A 92 3.60 -26.18 -1.42
CA LEU A 92 3.38 -26.34 -2.86
C LEU A 92 3.76 -27.75 -3.34
N ALA A 93 4.89 -28.29 -2.88
CA ALA A 93 5.33 -29.64 -3.24
C ALA A 93 4.34 -30.72 -2.80
N GLN A 94 3.68 -30.52 -1.64
CA GLN A 94 2.64 -31.42 -1.17
C GLN A 94 1.34 -31.25 -1.97
N ALA A 95 0.96 -30.01 -2.30
CA ALA A 95 -0.21 -29.72 -3.12
C ALA A 95 -0.07 -30.27 -4.55
N MET A 96 1.14 -30.29 -5.11
CA MET A 96 1.44 -30.89 -6.43
C MET A 96 1.10 -32.38 -6.50
N LYS A 97 1.14 -33.11 -5.38
CA LYS A 97 0.80 -34.55 -5.33
C LYS A 97 -0.70 -34.80 -5.37
N ALA A 98 -1.53 -33.78 -5.17
CA ALA A 98 -2.98 -33.90 -5.23
C ALA A 98 -3.49 -33.94 -6.70
N PRO A 99 -4.67 -34.52 -6.97
CA PRO A 99 -5.26 -34.50 -8.31
C PRO A 99 -5.41 -33.06 -8.84
N GLY A 100 -4.84 -32.78 -10.01
CA GLY A 100 -4.83 -31.43 -10.61
C GLY A 100 -3.68 -30.53 -10.15
N GLY A 101 -2.79 -31.01 -9.28
CA GLY A 101 -1.63 -30.27 -8.77
C GLY A 101 -0.52 -29.99 -9.80
N GLU A 102 -0.58 -30.59 -10.98
CA GLU A 102 0.35 -30.34 -12.10
C GLU A 102 0.42 -28.85 -12.48
N ALA A 103 -0.69 -28.11 -12.33
CA ALA A 103 -0.76 -26.68 -12.57
C ALA A 103 0.16 -25.85 -11.66
N LEU A 104 0.54 -26.39 -10.50
CA LEU A 104 1.43 -25.72 -9.53
C LEU A 104 2.92 -25.95 -9.81
N SER A 105 3.28 -26.77 -10.80
CA SER A 105 4.68 -27.11 -11.07
C SER A 105 5.55 -25.89 -11.35
N LEU A 106 5.03 -24.91 -12.10
CA LEU A 106 5.75 -23.67 -12.39
C LEU A 106 5.91 -22.83 -11.12
N THR A 107 4.82 -22.64 -10.36
CA THR A 107 4.83 -21.87 -9.11
C THR A 107 5.79 -22.48 -8.09
N HIS A 108 5.77 -23.80 -7.92
CA HIS A 108 6.73 -24.52 -7.08
C HIS A 108 8.16 -24.31 -7.56
N GLY A 109 8.44 -24.46 -8.86
CA GLY A 109 9.78 -24.23 -9.41
C GLY A 109 10.30 -22.81 -9.17
N LEU A 110 9.43 -21.80 -9.30
CA LEU A 110 9.75 -20.40 -9.00
C LEU A 110 9.94 -20.16 -7.50
N ALA A 111 9.15 -20.80 -6.64
CA ALA A 111 9.31 -20.73 -5.18
C ALA A 111 10.65 -21.34 -4.73
N THR A 112 11.03 -22.50 -5.27
CA THR A 112 12.33 -23.12 -5.00
C THR A 112 13.48 -22.25 -5.52
N TRP A 113 13.33 -21.66 -6.71
CA TRP A 113 14.31 -20.71 -7.25
C TRP A 113 14.48 -19.49 -6.32
N ALA A 114 13.37 -18.88 -5.89
CA ALA A 114 13.42 -17.74 -4.97
C ALA A 114 14.05 -18.12 -3.63
N PHE A 115 13.75 -19.32 -3.10
CA PHE A 115 14.40 -19.86 -1.89
C PHE A 115 15.92 -19.90 -2.04
N ASP A 116 16.42 -20.50 -3.13
CA ASP A 116 17.86 -20.63 -3.35
C ASP A 116 18.53 -19.27 -3.59
N VAL A 117 17.85 -18.33 -4.26
CA VAL A 117 18.33 -16.95 -4.45
C VAL A 117 18.43 -16.22 -3.10
N VAL A 118 17.38 -16.27 -2.27
CA VAL A 118 17.39 -15.64 -0.95
C VAL A 118 18.46 -16.27 -0.06
N LYS A 119 18.61 -17.61 -0.09
CA LYS A 119 19.65 -18.33 0.62
C LYS A 119 21.06 -17.89 0.19
N ALA A 120 21.33 -17.81 -1.11
CA ALA A 120 22.61 -17.35 -1.65
C ALA A 120 22.89 -15.87 -1.31
N SER A 121 21.85 -15.02 -1.28
CA SER A 121 21.97 -13.59 -0.99
C SER A 121 22.46 -13.28 0.43
N ARG A 122 22.28 -14.20 1.39
CA ARG A 122 22.64 -13.99 2.80
C ARG A 122 24.09 -13.55 2.99
N THR A 123 25.02 -14.23 2.32
CA THR A 123 26.45 -13.89 2.41
C THR A 123 26.75 -12.51 1.84
N GLY A 124 26.06 -12.13 0.76
CA GLY A 124 26.15 -10.79 0.17
C GLY A 124 25.60 -9.71 1.09
N PHE A 125 24.46 -9.96 1.74
CA PHE A 125 23.92 -9.05 2.76
C PHE A 125 24.84 -8.96 3.97
N ASP A 126 25.45 -10.07 4.37
CA ASP A 126 26.36 -10.07 5.50
C ASP A 126 27.60 -9.20 5.23
N ALA A 127 28.12 -9.27 3.99
CA ALA A 127 29.21 -8.43 3.51
C ALA A 127 28.78 -6.96 3.38
N LEU A 128 27.59 -6.68 2.84
CA LEU A 128 27.04 -5.33 2.67
C LEU A 128 26.92 -4.61 4.01
N PHE A 129 26.17 -5.20 4.96
CA PHE A 129 25.99 -4.63 6.30
C PHE A 129 27.33 -4.50 7.03
N GLY A 130 28.26 -5.45 6.83
CA GLY A 130 29.61 -5.36 7.40
C GLY A 130 30.43 -4.22 6.80
N SER A 131 30.24 -3.93 5.51
CA SER A 131 30.85 -2.79 4.83
C SER A 131 30.28 -1.47 5.34
N CYS A 132 28.96 -1.36 5.51
CA CYS A 132 28.32 -0.19 6.10
C CYS A 132 28.84 0.07 7.51
N MET A 133 28.89 -0.97 8.36
CA MET A 133 29.41 -0.86 9.72
C MET A 133 30.88 -0.41 9.76
N ARG A 134 31.73 -0.91 8.86
CA ARG A 134 33.14 -0.47 8.76
C ARG A 134 33.30 0.94 8.17
N GLY A 135 32.31 1.39 7.40
CA GLY A 135 32.29 2.70 6.77
C GLY A 135 31.94 3.84 7.72
N LEU A 136 31.36 3.55 8.89
CA LEU A 136 31.06 4.53 9.92
C LEU A 136 32.37 5.09 10.52
N ALA A 137 32.54 6.40 10.48
CA ALA A 137 33.71 7.07 11.03
C ALA A 137 33.42 7.69 12.42
N GLY A 138 34.32 7.47 13.39
CA GLY A 138 34.23 8.12 14.69
C GLY A 138 32.94 7.78 15.47
N ASN A 139 32.10 8.80 15.73
CA ASN A 139 30.83 8.69 16.44
C ASN A 139 29.60 8.66 15.50
N GLU A 140 29.80 8.47 14.19
CA GLU A 140 28.68 8.36 13.26
C GLU A 140 27.92 7.05 13.50
N GLU A 141 26.60 7.16 13.64
CA GLU A 141 25.70 6.01 13.84
C GLU A 141 24.94 5.62 12.56
N GLU A 142 25.09 6.41 11.49
CA GLU A 142 24.35 6.30 10.24
C GLU A 142 25.28 6.44 9.02
N ALA A 143 25.02 5.67 7.97
CA ALA A 143 25.76 5.71 6.70
C ALA A 143 24.79 5.60 5.52
N GLU A 144 25.04 6.36 4.46
CA GLU A 144 24.28 6.22 3.21
C GLU A 144 24.57 4.87 2.53
N VAL A 145 23.54 4.22 2.01
CA VAL A 145 23.63 2.99 1.23
C VAL A 145 23.09 3.25 -0.17
N LYS A 146 23.84 2.86 -1.20
CA LYS A 146 23.35 2.99 -2.57
C LYS A 146 22.35 1.89 -2.88
N THR A 147 21.27 2.25 -3.58
CA THR A 147 20.28 1.30 -4.11
C THR A 147 20.94 0.17 -4.89
N ASP A 148 21.92 0.50 -5.73
CA ASP A 148 22.66 -0.48 -6.54
C ASP A 148 23.40 -1.51 -5.69
N ASP A 149 23.92 -1.15 -4.52
CA ASP A 149 24.65 -2.10 -3.67
C ASP A 149 23.71 -3.19 -3.14
N VAL A 150 22.46 -2.83 -2.82
CA VAL A 150 21.41 -3.77 -2.39
C VAL A 150 20.95 -4.63 -3.57
N LEU A 151 20.64 -4.03 -4.72
CA LEU A 151 20.24 -4.76 -5.92
C LEU A 151 21.33 -5.73 -6.41
N ASN A 152 22.59 -5.32 -6.35
CA ASN A 152 23.73 -6.15 -6.73
C ASN A 152 23.90 -7.38 -5.82
N VAL A 153 23.45 -7.35 -4.56
CA VAL A 153 23.41 -8.54 -3.71
C VAL A 153 22.45 -9.58 -4.29
N PHE A 154 21.24 -9.18 -4.69
CA PHE A 154 20.27 -10.09 -5.32
C PHE A 154 20.71 -10.56 -6.71
N HIS A 155 21.25 -9.67 -7.55
CA HIS A 155 21.76 -10.06 -8.86
C HIS A 155 22.87 -11.11 -8.77
N ARG A 156 23.86 -10.91 -7.89
CA ARG A 156 24.92 -11.90 -7.66
C ARG A 156 24.37 -13.21 -7.12
N ALA A 157 23.37 -13.16 -6.25
CA ALA A 157 22.71 -14.36 -5.74
C ALA A 157 22.01 -15.15 -6.87
N CYS A 158 21.34 -14.46 -7.80
CA CYS A 158 20.79 -15.08 -9.00
C CYS A 158 21.88 -15.72 -9.86
N ASP A 159 23.01 -15.02 -10.08
CA ASP A 159 24.13 -15.55 -10.87
C ASP A 159 24.72 -16.83 -10.26
N VAL A 160 24.76 -16.93 -8.93
CA VAL A 160 25.20 -18.14 -8.21
C VAL A 160 24.22 -19.30 -8.41
N VAL A 161 22.92 -19.05 -8.25
CA VAL A 161 21.87 -20.09 -8.41
C VAL A 161 21.78 -20.58 -9.86
N GLU A 162 21.94 -19.67 -10.81
CA GLU A 162 21.93 -19.99 -12.25
C GLU A 162 23.24 -20.62 -12.74
N GLY A 163 24.23 -20.81 -11.85
CA GLY A 163 25.53 -21.42 -12.21
C GLY A 163 26.44 -20.53 -13.06
N LYS A 164 26.15 -19.23 -13.15
CA LYS A 164 26.94 -18.23 -13.87
C LYS A 164 28.13 -17.72 -13.05
N ALA A 165 28.08 -17.85 -11.73
CA ALA A 165 29.15 -17.50 -10.80
C ALA A 165 29.70 -18.73 -10.05
N GLY A 166 30.62 -19.47 -10.68
CA GLY A 166 31.31 -20.63 -10.10
C GLY A 166 32.19 -21.33 -11.15
N GLN A 167 33.31 -21.96 -10.74
CA GLN A 167 34.12 -22.77 -11.66
C GLN A 167 33.22 -23.87 -12.26
N GLN A 168 33.09 -23.87 -13.58
CA GLN A 168 32.38 -24.91 -14.33
C GLN A 168 33.09 -26.25 -14.12
N GLN A 169 32.63 -27.03 -13.14
CA GLN A 169 32.86 -28.47 -13.18
C GLN A 169 32.04 -29.02 -14.34
N LEU A 170 32.68 -29.79 -15.22
CA LEU A 170 32.12 -30.33 -16.47
C LEU A 170 30.89 -31.25 -16.28
N ASP A 171 30.49 -31.55 -15.04
CA ASP A 171 29.35 -32.40 -14.67
C ASP A 171 28.35 -31.67 -13.74
N ALA A 172 28.28 -30.34 -13.75
CA ALA A 172 27.32 -29.61 -12.94
C ALA A 172 25.87 -29.95 -13.37
N PRO A 173 24.97 -30.30 -12.43
CA PRO A 173 23.59 -30.58 -12.77
C PRO A 173 22.98 -29.36 -13.46
N THR A 174 22.35 -29.59 -14.61
CA THR A 174 21.48 -28.63 -15.32
C THR A 174 20.61 -27.93 -14.29
N SER A 175 20.55 -26.59 -14.31
CA SER A 175 19.82 -25.83 -13.29
C SER A 175 18.43 -26.42 -13.08
N THR A 176 18.12 -26.82 -11.84
CA THR A 176 16.83 -27.42 -11.46
C THR A 176 15.67 -26.42 -11.51
N HIS A 177 15.97 -25.16 -11.82
CA HIS A 177 15.04 -24.05 -11.82
C HIS A 177 14.60 -23.66 -13.23
N PRO A 178 13.42 -23.04 -13.38
CA PRO A 178 13.05 -22.37 -14.63
C PRO A 178 14.08 -21.30 -15.01
N GLU A 179 14.34 -21.14 -16.31
CA GLU A 179 15.20 -20.08 -16.80
C GLU A 179 14.49 -18.71 -16.62
N VAL A 180 15.11 -17.80 -15.87
CA VAL A 180 14.59 -16.46 -15.62
C VAL A 180 15.51 -15.46 -16.32
N ASP A 181 14.94 -14.57 -17.14
CA ASP A 181 15.71 -13.55 -17.85
C ASP A 181 16.29 -12.52 -16.85
N VAL A 182 17.56 -12.19 -17.04
CA VAL A 182 18.34 -11.21 -16.28
C VAL A 182 17.63 -9.86 -16.17
N ALA A 183 16.89 -9.45 -17.20
CA ALA A 183 16.17 -8.18 -17.22
C ALA A 183 14.97 -8.15 -16.26
N VAL A 184 14.36 -9.31 -15.97
CA VAL A 184 13.13 -9.41 -15.19
C VAL A 184 13.31 -10.15 -13.87
N ARG A 185 14.46 -10.78 -13.61
CA ARG A 185 14.69 -11.60 -12.40
C ARG A 185 14.36 -10.92 -11.08
N ILE A 186 14.63 -9.62 -10.92
CA ILE A 186 14.28 -8.90 -9.69
C ILE A 186 12.77 -8.71 -9.56
N HIS A 187 12.07 -8.45 -10.67
CA HIS A 187 10.61 -8.39 -10.71
C HIS A 187 10.01 -9.76 -10.39
N GLN A 188 10.56 -10.83 -10.96
CA GLN A 188 10.12 -12.20 -10.71
C GLN A 188 10.32 -12.60 -9.24
N LEU A 189 11.46 -12.23 -8.64
CA LEU A 189 11.73 -12.46 -7.21
C LEU A 189 10.72 -11.70 -6.34
N ARG A 190 10.47 -10.42 -6.65
CA ARG A 190 9.47 -9.58 -5.97
C ARG A 190 8.08 -10.21 -6.04
N ASP A 191 7.68 -10.69 -7.22
CA ASP A 191 6.36 -11.30 -7.44
C ASP A 191 6.20 -12.61 -6.65
N VAL A 192 7.22 -13.47 -6.65
CA VAL A 192 7.20 -14.72 -5.86
C VAL A 192 7.13 -14.41 -4.38
N LEU A 193 7.97 -13.51 -3.89
CA LEU A 193 8.00 -13.11 -2.48
C LEU A 193 6.66 -12.52 -2.01
N ALA A 194 5.97 -11.73 -2.85
CA ALA A 194 4.66 -11.17 -2.55
C ALA A 194 3.52 -12.20 -2.58
N SER A 195 3.77 -13.40 -3.11
CA SER A 195 2.80 -14.50 -3.18
C SER A 195 2.99 -15.57 -2.10
N VAL A 196 4.00 -15.41 -1.25
CA VAL A 196 4.33 -16.36 -0.18
C VAL A 196 3.21 -16.37 0.86
N ASP A 197 2.51 -17.50 0.95
CA ASP A 197 1.42 -17.71 1.90
C ASP A 197 1.84 -18.78 2.91
N VAL A 198 2.09 -18.36 4.14
CA VAL A 198 2.54 -19.20 5.25
C VAL A 198 1.70 -18.91 6.49
N ASP A 199 1.44 -19.95 7.29
CA ASP A 199 0.67 -19.82 8.52
C ASP A 199 1.51 -19.10 9.58
N LEU A 200 1.18 -17.83 9.84
CA LEU A 200 1.87 -17.03 10.85
C LEU A 200 1.09 -17.00 12.16
N GLU A 201 1.83 -17.04 13.26
CA GLU A 201 1.26 -16.79 14.59
C GLU A 201 0.70 -15.36 14.66
N ALA A 202 -0.40 -15.19 15.40
CA ALA A 202 -0.95 -13.88 15.68
C ALA A 202 0.04 -13.09 16.55
N GLY A 203 0.24 -11.81 16.22
CA GLY A 203 1.04 -10.91 17.03
C GLY A 203 0.42 -10.64 18.40
N ASP A 204 1.13 -9.88 19.24
CA ASP A 204 0.66 -9.51 20.59
C ASP A 204 -0.70 -8.78 20.60
N ASP A 205 -1.09 -8.19 19.47
CA ASP A 205 -2.36 -7.50 19.26
C ASP A 205 -3.48 -8.39 18.68
N GLY A 206 -3.20 -9.68 18.48
CA GLY A 206 -4.12 -10.65 17.90
C GLY A 206 -4.29 -10.56 16.39
N ASN A 207 -3.56 -9.66 15.70
CA ASN A 207 -3.60 -9.55 14.24
C ASN A 207 -2.61 -10.54 13.63
N PRO A 208 -2.91 -11.13 12.44
CA PRO A 208 -1.94 -11.94 11.71
C PRO A 208 -0.67 -11.13 11.46
N MET A 209 0.48 -11.68 11.83
CA MET A 209 1.74 -11.04 11.50
C MET A 209 1.91 -11.06 9.97
N GLU A 210 2.50 -10.01 9.43
CA GLU A 210 2.86 -9.98 8.01
C GLU A 210 4.14 -10.80 7.76
N PRO A 211 4.19 -11.66 6.71
CA PRO A 211 5.39 -12.41 6.35
C PRO A 211 6.59 -11.50 6.08
N ASN A 212 7.79 -11.93 6.45
CA ASN A 212 9.02 -11.22 6.07
C ASN A 212 9.23 -11.24 4.56
N ALA A 213 8.78 -12.29 3.87
CA ALA A 213 8.78 -12.37 2.41
C ALA A 213 8.04 -11.19 1.77
N HIS A 214 6.85 -10.84 2.27
CA HIS A 214 6.09 -9.69 1.79
C HIS A 214 6.86 -8.39 2.02
N ARG A 215 7.46 -8.21 3.21
CA ARG A 215 8.26 -7.01 3.50
C ARG A 215 9.49 -6.88 2.60
N VAL A 216 10.16 -7.99 2.28
CA VAL A 216 11.27 -7.97 1.31
C VAL A 216 10.74 -7.67 -0.10
N ALA A 217 9.57 -8.19 -0.47
CA ALA A 217 8.92 -7.86 -1.74
C ALA A 217 8.60 -6.37 -1.85
N GLU A 218 8.05 -5.75 -0.80
CA GLU A 218 7.79 -4.31 -0.77
C GLU A 218 9.06 -3.49 -0.93
N ILE A 219 10.15 -3.89 -0.28
CA ILE A 219 11.46 -3.23 -0.44
C ILE A 219 11.92 -3.34 -1.90
N LEU A 220 11.87 -4.54 -2.49
CA LEU A 220 12.22 -4.73 -3.91
C LEU A 220 11.33 -3.89 -4.83
N ASP A 221 10.04 -3.80 -4.56
CA ASP A 221 9.09 -2.97 -5.31
C ASP A 221 9.47 -1.48 -5.24
N CYS A 222 9.85 -0.98 -4.06
CA CYS A 222 10.37 0.38 -3.89
C CYS A 222 11.67 0.60 -4.69
N LEU A 223 12.61 -0.35 -4.67
CA LEU A 223 13.86 -0.24 -5.42
C LEU A 223 13.62 -0.28 -6.93
N ILE A 224 12.69 -1.10 -7.41
CA ILE A 224 12.30 -1.17 -8.82
C ILE A 224 11.65 0.15 -9.27
N LYS A 225 10.70 0.67 -8.49
CA LYS A 225 9.92 1.86 -8.85
C LYS A 225 10.73 3.16 -8.75
N PHE A 226 11.53 3.29 -7.69
CA PHE A 226 12.14 4.57 -7.30
C PHE A 226 13.66 4.54 -7.20
N GLY A 227 14.30 3.36 -7.28
CA GLY A 227 15.74 3.21 -7.05
C GLY A 227 16.63 3.95 -8.06
N SER A 228 16.15 4.20 -9.28
CA SER A 228 16.84 5.01 -10.28
C SER A 228 16.54 6.51 -10.20
N THR A 229 15.71 6.93 -9.25
CA THR A 229 15.28 8.32 -9.07
C THR A 229 15.96 8.94 -7.84
N PRO A 230 16.17 10.27 -7.81
CA PRO A 230 16.70 10.94 -6.62
C PRO A 230 15.70 10.99 -5.46
N ALA A 231 14.48 10.46 -5.62
CA ALA A 231 13.46 10.49 -4.61
C ALA A 231 13.66 9.44 -3.50
N LEU A 232 14.44 8.39 -3.76
CA LEU A 232 14.70 7.33 -2.80
C LEU A 232 16.12 7.43 -2.23
N THR A 233 16.23 7.41 -0.91
CA THR A 233 17.51 7.28 -0.20
C THR A 233 17.45 6.08 0.73
N MET A 234 18.57 5.39 0.91
CA MET A 234 18.69 4.29 1.87
C MET A 234 19.76 4.63 2.90
N ILE A 235 19.43 4.40 4.16
CA ILE A 235 20.32 4.72 5.29
C ILE A 235 20.54 3.44 6.08
N TYR A 236 21.80 3.09 6.29
CA TYR A 236 22.18 2.12 7.30
C TYR A 236 22.28 2.83 8.64
N ASP A 237 21.66 2.29 9.67
CA ASP A 237 21.84 2.74 11.05
C ASP A 237 22.22 1.57 11.98
N THR A 238 22.93 1.89 13.05
CA THR A 238 23.36 0.91 14.06
C THR A 238 22.26 0.54 15.05
N LYS A 239 21.02 1.04 14.88
CA LYS A 239 19.94 0.79 15.83
C LYS A 239 19.43 -0.64 15.68
N GLY A 240 19.46 -1.36 16.79
CA GLY A 240 19.12 -2.79 16.86
C GLY A 240 20.36 -3.65 16.97
N LYS A 241 20.18 -4.97 17.06
CA LYS A 241 21.27 -5.90 17.38
C LYS A 241 22.32 -6.03 16.26
N ASP A 242 21.88 -5.99 15.00
CA ASP A 242 22.71 -6.26 13.81
C ASP A 242 22.72 -5.09 12.80
N GLY A 243 22.28 -3.91 13.25
CA GLY A 243 21.98 -2.76 12.39
C GLY A 243 20.78 -3.01 11.46
N ARG A 244 20.39 -1.98 10.73
CA ARG A 244 19.29 -2.03 9.75
C ARG A 244 19.55 -1.07 8.61
N ILE A 245 18.95 -1.35 7.46
CA ILE A 245 18.88 -0.42 6.33
C ILE A 245 17.43 0.04 6.21
N THR A 246 17.18 1.34 6.27
CA THR A 246 15.85 1.94 6.06
C THR A 246 15.80 2.64 4.72
N THR A 247 14.66 2.53 4.05
CA THR A 247 14.35 3.26 2.81
C THR A 247 13.60 4.54 3.19
N HIS A 248 13.94 5.66 2.57
CA HIS A 248 13.26 6.93 2.79
C HIS A 248 12.88 7.52 1.43
N LEU A 249 11.58 7.63 1.17
CA LEU A 249 11.10 8.37 0.00
C LEU A 249 10.95 9.84 0.36
N LEU A 250 11.77 10.68 -0.28
CA LEU A 250 11.82 12.12 -0.04
C LEU A 250 10.64 12.85 -0.70
N ASP A 251 10.08 12.30 -1.78
CA ASP A 251 9.00 12.92 -2.55
C ASP A 251 7.66 12.16 -2.37
N PRO A 252 6.75 12.64 -1.48
CA PRO A 252 5.43 12.05 -1.32
C PRO A 252 4.52 12.33 -2.52
N GLY A 253 4.91 13.23 -3.43
CA GLY A 253 4.22 13.51 -4.69
C GLY A 253 4.09 12.28 -5.58
N LEU A 254 5.07 11.37 -5.54
CA LEU A 254 5.06 10.14 -6.33
C LEU A 254 3.86 9.22 -6.00
N VAL A 255 3.40 9.25 -4.75
CA VAL A 255 2.27 8.44 -4.28
C VAL A 255 0.96 9.25 -4.27
N SER A 256 1.02 10.52 -3.87
CA SER A 256 -0.19 11.36 -3.78
C SER A 256 -0.73 11.81 -5.14
N LYS A 257 0.15 12.11 -6.11
CA LYS A 257 -0.25 12.55 -7.45
C LYS A 257 -1.23 11.61 -8.15
N PRO A 258 -0.94 10.30 -8.33
CA PRO A 258 -1.87 9.41 -9.03
C PRO A 258 -3.22 9.33 -8.32
N VAL A 259 -3.24 9.36 -6.97
CA VAL A 259 -4.47 9.35 -6.18
C VAL A 259 -5.33 10.59 -6.48
N PHE A 260 -4.74 11.78 -6.44
CA PHE A 260 -5.46 13.04 -6.69
C PHE A 260 -5.81 13.29 -8.16
N GLU A 261 -5.02 12.76 -9.10
CA GLU A 261 -5.32 12.87 -10.54
C GLU A 261 -6.47 11.96 -10.96
N GLN A 262 -6.52 10.75 -10.39
CA GLN A 262 -7.57 9.77 -10.66
C GLN A 262 -8.85 10.07 -9.88
N SER A 263 -8.81 10.84 -8.79
CA SER A 263 -10.00 11.12 -8.00
C SER A 263 -11.02 12.03 -8.68
N GLY A 264 -12.29 11.82 -8.35
CA GLY A 264 -13.40 12.69 -8.75
C GLY A 264 -13.36 14.10 -8.14
N GLY A 265 -12.49 14.33 -7.14
CA GLY A 265 -12.31 15.60 -6.44
C GLY A 265 -11.37 15.48 -5.25
N ALA A 266 -10.79 16.60 -4.80
CA ALA A 266 -10.08 16.65 -3.53
C ALA A 266 -10.28 17.99 -2.78
N LEU A 267 -10.52 17.92 -1.48
CA LEU A 267 -10.58 19.05 -0.57
C LEU A 267 -9.55 18.81 0.54
N LEU A 268 -8.53 19.65 0.64
CA LEU A 268 -7.50 19.53 1.67
C LEU A 268 -7.71 20.65 2.70
N MET A 269 -8.10 20.29 3.91
CA MET A 269 -8.40 21.22 5.00
C MET A 269 -7.30 21.14 6.06
N SER A 270 -6.87 22.28 6.61
CA SER A 270 -6.03 22.30 7.81
C SER A 270 -5.95 23.70 8.43
N GLY A 271 -5.82 23.75 9.76
CA GLY A 271 -5.65 25.01 10.49
C GLY A 271 -4.29 25.68 10.27
N THR A 272 -3.29 24.94 9.80
CA THR A 272 -1.86 25.32 9.80
C THR A 272 -1.19 25.15 8.44
N LEU A 273 -1.98 25.01 7.37
CA LEU A 273 -1.50 24.67 6.03
C LEU A 273 -0.89 25.86 5.29
N TYR A 274 0.22 26.38 5.80
CA TYR A 274 0.85 27.60 5.31
C TYR A 274 2.35 27.41 5.01
N PRO A 275 2.87 27.96 3.90
CA PRO A 275 2.13 28.56 2.79
C PRO A 275 1.44 27.47 1.94
N PRO A 276 0.20 27.69 1.44
CA PRO A 276 -0.51 26.69 0.65
C PRO A 276 0.35 26.19 -0.54
N SER A 277 0.84 27.06 -1.42
CA SER A 277 1.61 26.65 -2.61
C SER A 277 2.72 25.61 -2.35
N MET A 278 3.38 25.65 -1.19
CA MET A 278 4.34 24.64 -0.78
C MET A 278 3.73 23.23 -0.68
N TYR A 279 2.60 23.07 0.02
CA TYR A 279 1.93 21.78 0.17
C TYR A 279 1.37 21.25 -1.14
N ALA A 280 0.83 22.12 -2.00
CA ALA A 280 0.39 21.71 -3.34
C ALA A 280 1.55 21.17 -4.17
N ASN A 281 2.73 21.78 -4.06
CA ASN A 281 3.93 21.30 -4.75
C ASN A 281 4.43 19.97 -4.17
N ILE A 282 4.50 19.85 -2.84
CA ILE A 282 4.96 18.63 -2.15
C ILE A 282 4.06 17.42 -2.45
N LEU A 283 2.74 17.63 -2.50
CA LEU A 283 1.76 16.59 -2.84
C LEU A 283 1.54 16.46 -4.36
N ALA A 284 2.35 17.16 -5.17
CA ALA A 284 2.29 17.17 -6.62
C ALA A 284 0.86 17.39 -7.19
N LEU A 285 0.10 18.31 -6.59
CA LEU A 285 -1.24 18.64 -7.04
C LEU A 285 -1.20 19.35 -8.40
N PRO A 286 -2.09 19.02 -9.36
CA PRO A 286 -2.10 19.66 -10.67
C PRO A 286 -2.37 21.17 -10.57
N PRO A 287 -1.42 22.05 -10.94
CA PRO A 287 -1.54 23.49 -10.69
C PRO A 287 -2.73 24.12 -11.43
N ALA A 288 -3.04 23.64 -12.63
CA ALA A 288 -4.18 24.12 -13.43
C ALA A 288 -5.56 23.80 -12.81
N ARG A 289 -5.63 22.87 -11.85
CA ARG A 289 -6.88 22.39 -11.22
C ARG A 289 -6.92 22.64 -9.71
N THR A 290 -5.94 23.38 -9.18
CA THR A 290 -5.77 23.57 -7.74
C THR A 290 -6.01 25.03 -7.38
N THR A 291 -6.91 25.28 -6.42
CA THR A 291 -7.19 26.62 -5.91
C THR A 291 -7.12 26.63 -4.38
N SER A 292 -6.52 27.67 -3.80
CA SER A 292 -6.49 27.88 -2.36
C SER A 292 -7.46 28.98 -1.95
N VAL A 293 -8.17 28.78 -0.85
CA VAL A 293 -9.07 29.77 -0.28
C VAL A 293 -8.89 29.81 1.23
N ALA A 294 -8.43 30.94 1.75
CA ALA A 294 -8.39 31.16 3.20
C ALA A 294 -9.77 31.65 3.68
N TYR A 295 -10.35 30.95 4.65
CA TYR A 295 -11.60 31.39 5.26
C TYR A 295 -11.33 32.08 6.60
N PRO A 296 -11.89 33.28 6.84
CA PRO A 296 -11.83 33.89 8.15
C PRO A 296 -12.63 33.06 9.15
N ARG A 297 -12.01 32.67 10.27
CA ARG A 297 -12.71 32.00 11.37
C ARG A 297 -13.63 33.01 12.06
N ARG A 298 -14.92 32.66 12.25
CA ARG A 298 -15.92 33.55 12.89
C ARG A 298 -15.82 33.63 14.43
N LEU A 299 -14.92 32.88 15.09
CA LEU A 299 -14.95 32.74 16.56
C LEU A 299 -13.63 32.91 17.33
N LEU A 300 -12.43 32.96 16.71
CA LEU A 300 -11.16 33.27 17.41
C LEU A 300 -10.09 33.83 16.44
N PRO A 301 -9.07 34.61 16.88
CA PRO A 301 -8.21 35.44 16.03
C PRO A 301 -7.13 34.71 15.21
N CYS A 302 -7.10 33.37 15.21
CA CYS A 302 -6.08 32.59 14.52
C CYS A 302 -6.74 31.75 13.43
N GLY A 303 -6.71 32.23 12.18
CA GLY A 303 -7.31 31.57 11.01
C GLY A 303 -6.35 30.63 10.30
N GLY A 304 -6.88 29.53 9.74
CA GLY A 304 -6.14 28.56 8.95
C GLY A 304 -6.65 28.45 7.50
N PRO A 305 -5.77 28.24 6.51
CA PRO A 305 -6.14 28.16 5.10
C PRO A 305 -6.75 26.80 4.69
N CYS A 306 -7.73 26.81 3.79
CA CYS A 306 -8.36 25.60 3.22
C CYS A 306 -8.08 25.50 1.71
N TRP A 307 -7.94 24.30 1.17
CA TRP A 307 -7.87 24.07 -0.27
C TRP A 307 -9.15 23.53 -0.82
N LEU A 308 -9.52 24.05 -1.98
CA LEU A 308 -10.43 23.39 -2.89
C LEU A 308 -9.64 23.00 -4.13
N GLN A 309 -9.28 21.72 -4.26
CA GLN A 309 -8.77 21.21 -5.53
C GLN A 309 -9.98 20.75 -6.35
N ARG A 310 -10.31 21.54 -7.38
CA ARG A 310 -11.45 21.27 -8.24
C ARG A 310 -10.95 20.40 -9.39
N THR A 311 -11.08 19.09 -9.27
CA THR A 311 -10.82 18.22 -10.42
C THR A 311 -11.98 18.42 -11.41
N SER A 312 -11.71 19.14 -12.50
CA SER A 312 -12.59 19.25 -13.65
C SER A 312 -12.74 17.88 -14.33
N ARG A 313 -13.63 17.03 -13.84
CA ARG A 313 -14.47 16.21 -14.73
C ARG A 313 -15.89 16.52 -14.30
N GLN A 314 -16.64 17.22 -15.15
CA GLN A 314 -18.07 17.34 -14.98
C GLN A 314 -18.62 15.92 -14.84
N ILE A 315 -19.06 15.52 -13.64
CA ILE A 315 -19.86 14.33 -13.45
C ILE A 315 -21.25 14.66 -14.03
N HIS A 316 -21.36 14.60 -15.36
CA HIS A 316 -22.65 14.46 -16.03
C HIS A 316 -22.94 12.98 -16.16
N ARG A 317 -23.51 12.39 -15.11
CA ARG A 317 -24.29 11.15 -15.22
C ARG A 317 -25.57 11.25 -14.42
N THR A 318 -26.62 11.69 -15.11
CA THR A 318 -28.00 11.34 -14.78
C THR A 318 -28.14 9.82 -14.92
N LYS A 319 -28.15 9.06 -13.82
CA LYS A 319 -28.69 7.69 -13.85
C LYS A 319 -30.20 7.80 -14.05
N PRO A 320 -30.79 7.23 -15.12
CA PRO A 320 -32.24 7.22 -15.26
C PRO A 320 -32.83 6.28 -14.21
N ALA A 321 -33.79 6.79 -13.43
CA ALA A 321 -34.58 5.97 -12.53
C ALA A 321 -35.32 4.91 -13.37
N LYS A 322 -34.97 3.63 -13.14
CA LYS A 322 -35.76 2.51 -13.68
C LYS A 322 -37.12 2.51 -12.97
N HIS A 323 -38.12 3.10 -13.59
CA HIS A 323 -39.52 2.84 -13.26
C HIS A 323 -39.85 1.40 -13.67
N ALA A 324 -39.95 0.51 -12.68
CA ALA A 324 -40.59 -0.79 -12.87
C ALA A 324 -42.09 -0.61 -12.60
N SER A 325 -42.85 -0.56 -13.68
CA SER A 325 -44.31 -0.67 -13.70
C SER A 325 -44.71 -2.14 -13.54
N HIS A 326 -45.41 -2.49 -12.47
CA HIS A 326 -46.27 -3.67 -12.44
C HIS A 326 -47.60 -3.33 -11.71
N PRO A 327 -48.75 -3.74 -12.26
CA PRO A 327 -50.07 -3.41 -11.72
C PRO A 327 -50.48 -4.41 -10.62
N CYS A 328 -50.98 -3.90 -9.49
CA CYS A 328 -51.70 -4.71 -8.49
C CYS A 328 -53.15 -4.96 -8.94
N PRO A 329 -53.73 -6.15 -8.69
CA PRO A 329 -55.16 -6.33 -8.52
C PRO A 329 -55.56 -6.26 -7.02
N HIS A 330 -56.75 -5.73 -6.77
CA HIS A 330 -57.41 -5.42 -5.49
C HIS A 330 -57.87 -6.65 -4.65
N PRO A 331 -58.75 -6.54 -3.62
CA PRO A 331 -58.46 -6.12 -2.24
C PRO A 331 -59.08 -7.08 -1.18
N SER A 332 -58.52 -7.23 0.03
CA SER A 332 -59.30 -7.45 1.29
C SER A 332 -58.41 -7.51 2.54
N PRO A 333 -58.98 -7.25 3.74
CA PRO A 333 -58.26 -6.57 4.81
C PRO A 333 -57.95 -7.48 5.99
N HIS A 334 -56.71 -7.55 6.45
CA HIS A 334 -56.43 -7.88 7.85
C HIS A 334 -55.17 -7.17 8.37
N ARG A 335 -55.37 -6.57 9.56
CA ARG A 335 -54.44 -5.80 10.37
C ARG A 335 -53.05 -6.42 10.49
N CYS A 336 -52.00 -5.62 10.31
CA CYS A 336 -50.82 -5.69 11.15
C CYS A 336 -50.15 -4.30 11.25
N LEU A 337 -49.97 -3.82 12.47
CA LEU A 337 -49.39 -2.51 12.78
C LEU A 337 -47.95 -2.43 12.25
N THR A 338 -47.65 -1.44 11.40
CA THR A 338 -46.27 -1.01 11.14
C THR A 338 -46.04 0.39 11.68
N ARG A 339 -45.05 0.47 12.57
CA ARG A 339 -44.53 1.63 13.27
C ARG A 339 -43.82 2.54 12.26
N GLN A 340 -44.24 3.80 12.16
CA GLN A 340 -43.61 4.83 11.32
C GLN A 340 -42.13 4.99 11.67
N ARG A 341 -41.24 4.85 10.69
CA ARG A 341 -39.86 5.34 10.76
C ARG A 341 -39.86 6.82 10.37
N GLY A 342 -39.56 7.69 11.34
CA GLY A 342 -39.25 9.09 11.08
C GLY A 342 -37.88 9.20 10.40
N GLY A 343 -37.88 9.66 9.16
CA GLY A 343 -36.68 10.14 8.47
C GLY A 343 -36.55 11.65 8.67
N VAL A 344 -35.50 12.08 9.36
CA VAL A 344 -35.10 13.49 9.43
C VAL A 344 -34.51 13.87 8.08
N ARG A 345 -35.31 14.56 7.25
CA ARG A 345 -34.85 15.25 6.03
C ARG A 345 -34.34 16.63 6.43
N THR A 346 -33.03 16.84 6.48
CA THR A 346 -32.47 18.20 6.51
C THR A 346 -32.23 18.65 5.07
N VAL A 347 -33.16 19.45 4.55
CA VAL A 347 -33.05 20.15 3.27
C VAL A 347 -32.47 21.54 3.55
N LEU A 348 -31.23 21.79 3.13
CA LEU A 348 -30.67 23.14 3.08
C LEU A 348 -31.22 23.87 1.85
N ARG A 349 -32.28 24.68 2.03
CA ARG A 349 -32.74 25.65 1.02
C ARG A 349 -31.91 26.93 1.12
N HIS A 350 -31.28 27.30 0.02
CA HIS A 350 -30.72 28.63 -0.21
C HIS A 350 -31.83 29.69 -0.19
N ALA A 351 -31.71 30.68 0.69
CA ALA A 351 -32.48 31.92 0.61
C ALA A 351 -31.69 32.95 -0.21
N GLN A 352 -32.11 33.18 -1.45
CA GLN A 352 -31.81 34.40 -2.20
C GLN A 352 -32.65 35.54 -1.59
N ARG A 353 -32.01 36.61 -1.13
CA ARG A 353 -32.68 37.90 -0.87
C ARG A 353 -32.43 38.82 -2.06
N SER A 354 -33.45 39.01 -2.87
CA SER A 354 -33.64 40.19 -3.73
C SER A 354 -34.50 41.20 -2.96
N GLY A 355 -34.10 42.47 -3.00
CA GLY A 355 -34.73 43.54 -2.23
C GLY A 355 -36.05 44.05 -2.79
N ALA A 356 -36.70 44.86 -1.96
CA ALA A 356 -37.51 46.02 -2.28
C ALA A 356 -37.30 47.03 -1.16
#